data_AF-A0AAV7BSD1-F1
#
_entry.id   AF-A0AAV7BSD1-F1
#
_cell.length_a   1.000
_cell.length_b   1.000
_cell.length_c   1.000
_cell.angle_alpha   90.00
_cell.angle_beta   90.00
_cell.angle_gamma   90.00
#
_symmetry.space_group_name_H-M   'P 1'
#
loop_
_entity.id
_entity.type
_entity.pdbx_description
1 polymer ?
#
loop_
_entity_poly.entity_id
_entity_poly.type
_entity_poly.pdbx_seq_one_letter_code
_entity_poly.pdbx_strand_id
1 'polypeptide(L)'
;MWHSYFMCGLKGIQDHFNLDQPKGMNCLVDGTIPPSSGLSSSSALVCCAGLSTLTTNKKSLSKVELAEVCAKCERYIGTEGGGMDQSISFLAEEGTAKLIEFSPLRATDIKLPHGAVFVIANSCVEMNKAATSHFNIRVVECRLATKILAKSKGLDWKNLMKLGDFQRRLGVTVEEMLNVVEEILHPEPYTREEICETLGLSLEDLCSTILSQNAQDVSTFKLYQRAKHVYSEAARVLAFKKVCDEAPANAVHLLGDLMNQSHVSCRDMYQCSCSELDQLVDICLKSGAIGSRLTGAGWGGCTVSMVPVDKLNEFLTNVQDMYYKTDSRRSSMQKQSLFATKPGSGAMVIVEKK
;
A
#
# COMPACT_ATOMS: atom_id res chain seq x y z
N MET A 1 -21.37 -0.79 -0.82
CA MET A 1 -21.91 -0.33 0.49
C MET A 1 -20.88 -0.66 1.57
N TRP A 2 -20.74 0.10 2.66
CA TRP A 2 -19.64 -0.09 3.63
C TRP A 2 -19.63 -1.48 4.30
N HIS A 3 -20.81 -2.05 4.54
CA HIS A 3 -20.96 -3.37 5.16
C HIS A 3 -20.33 -4.50 4.33
N SER A 4 -20.11 -4.29 3.03
CA SER A 4 -19.50 -5.31 2.17
C SER A 4 -18.06 -5.64 2.61
N TYR A 5 -17.33 -4.67 3.18
CA TYR A 5 -16.01 -4.93 3.80
C TYR A 5 -16.13 -5.80 5.05
N PHE A 6 -17.14 -5.57 5.89
CA PHE A 6 -17.42 -6.44 7.04
C PHE A 6 -17.72 -7.87 6.56
N MET A 7 -18.56 -8.00 5.52
CA MET A 7 -18.89 -9.28 4.92
C MET A 7 -17.67 -10.00 4.33
N CYS A 8 -16.69 -9.28 3.78
CA CYS A 8 -15.43 -9.88 3.32
C CYS A 8 -14.70 -10.58 4.49
N GLY A 9 -14.53 -9.90 5.62
CA GLY A 9 -13.90 -10.47 6.82
C GLY A 9 -14.66 -11.68 7.36
N LEU A 10 -15.99 -11.58 7.48
CA LEU A 10 -16.85 -12.68 7.90
C LEU A 10 -16.74 -13.88 6.97
N LYS A 11 -16.90 -13.65 5.66
CA LYS A 11 -16.85 -14.70 4.64
C LYS A 11 -15.47 -15.36 4.61
N GLY A 12 -14.39 -14.60 4.75
CA GLY A 12 -13.04 -15.15 4.78
C GLY A 12 -12.84 -16.18 5.90
N ILE A 13 -13.35 -15.90 7.11
CA ILE A 13 -13.29 -16.85 8.23
C ILE A 13 -14.26 -18.02 8.02
N GLN A 14 -15.46 -17.75 7.50
CA GLN A 14 -16.42 -18.79 7.16
C GLN A 14 -15.82 -19.82 6.19
N ASP A 15 -15.23 -19.34 5.09
CA ASP A 15 -14.62 -20.17 4.06
C ASP A 15 -13.40 -20.92 4.61
N HIS A 16 -12.55 -20.27 5.42
CA HIS A 16 -11.36 -20.90 6.00
C HIS A 16 -11.70 -22.12 6.87
N PHE A 17 -12.78 -22.05 7.65
CA PHE A 17 -13.21 -23.14 8.54
C PHE A 17 -14.34 -24.00 7.96
N ASN A 18 -14.77 -23.75 6.72
CA ASN A 18 -15.95 -24.38 6.10
C ASN A 18 -17.18 -24.35 7.02
N LEU A 19 -17.52 -23.17 7.56
CA LEU A 19 -18.67 -23.03 8.45
C LEU A 19 -19.96 -22.95 7.62
N ASP A 20 -20.80 -23.97 7.69
CA ASP A 20 -22.11 -23.99 7.01
C ASP A 20 -23.04 -22.89 7.53
N GLN A 21 -23.04 -22.70 8.86
CA GLN A 21 -23.82 -21.66 9.54
C GLN A 21 -22.94 -20.97 10.60
N PRO A 22 -22.27 -19.85 10.26
CA PRO A 22 -21.54 -19.08 11.26
C PRO A 22 -22.52 -18.54 12.32
N LYS A 23 -22.08 -18.48 13.57
CA LYS A 23 -22.90 -17.93 14.67
C LYS A 23 -23.26 -16.48 14.40
N GLY A 24 -24.55 -16.17 14.53
CA GLY A 24 -25.06 -14.80 14.42
C GLY A 24 -24.52 -13.89 15.53
N MET A 25 -24.34 -12.62 15.21
CA MET A 25 -23.90 -11.57 16.14
C MET A 25 -24.53 -10.23 15.77
N ASN A 26 -24.80 -9.42 16.79
CA ASN A 26 -25.16 -8.01 16.60
C ASN A 26 -23.88 -7.18 16.75
N CYS A 27 -23.57 -6.36 15.75
CA CYS A 27 -22.36 -5.56 15.72
C CYS A 27 -22.71 -4.07 15.58
N LEU A 28 -22.14 -3.25 16.47
CA LEU A 28 -22.04 -1.81 16.30
C LEU A 28 -20.61 -1.50 15.87
N VAL A 29 -20.43 -0.79 14.76
CA VAL A 29 -19.11 -0.45 14.21
C VAL A 29 -18.86 1.03 14.40
N ASP A 30 -17.75 1.35 15.06
CA ASP A 30 -17.22 2.70 15.20
C ASP A 30 -15.77 2.72 14.71
N GLY A 31 -15.40 3.75 13.95
CA GLY A 31 -14.08 3.86 13.33
C GLY A 31 -13.67 5.30 13.10
N THR A 32 -12.47 5.66 13.56
CA THR A 32 -11.94 7.02 13.54
C THR A 32 -10.88 7.25 12.45
N ILE A 33 -10.51 6.20 11.71
CA ILE A 33 -9.56 6.31 10.60
C ILE A 33 -10.22 7.10 9.46
N PRO A 34 -9.60 8.19 8.95
CA PRO A 34 -10.12 8.94 7.82
C PRO A 34 -10.44 8.02 6.62
N PRO A 35 -11.72 7.93 6.20
CA PRO A 35 -12.12 7.01 5.15
C PRO A 35 -11.50 7.42 3.81
N SER A 36 -11.26 6.44 2.93
CA SER A 36 -10.78 6.70 1.56
C SER A 36 -9.52 7.57 1.46
N SER A 37 -8.71 7.64 2.52
CA SER A 37 -7.62 8.62 2.66
C SER A 37 -6.22 7.97 2.71
N GLY A 38 -6.05 6.77 2.15
CA GLY A 38 -4.74 6.10 2.12
C GLY A 38 -4.25 5.54 3.47
N LEU A 39 -5.08 5.55 4.52
CA LEU A 39 -4.76 5.03 5.86
C LEU A 39 -5.43 3.68 6.16
N SER A 40 -5.83 2.94 5.13
CA SER A 40 -6.28 1.54 5.23
C SER A 40 -7.51 1.30 6.13
N SER A 41 -8.46 2.24 6.18
CA SER A 41 -9.72 2.07 6.92
C SER A 41 -10.55 0.86 6.45
N SER A 42 -10.45 0.50 5.16
CA SER A 42 -11.10 -0.70 4.61
C SER A 42 -10.54 -1.98 5.22
N SER A 43 -9.22 -2.13 5.20
CA SER A 43 -8.54 -3.29 5.77
C SER A 43 -8.72 -3.38 7.27
N ALA A 44 -8.75 -2.25 7.99
CA ALA A 44 -9.08 -2.23 9.42
C ALA A 44 -10.47 -2.83 9.68
N LEU A 45 -11.48 -2.45 8.89
CA LEU A 45 -12.83 -3.00 8.99
C LEU A 45 -12.88 -4.50 8.64
N VAL A 46 -12.17 -4.93 7.58
CA VAL A 46 -12.06 -6.35 7.20
C VAL A 46 -11.41 -7.18 8.31
N CYS A 47 -10.28 -6.70 8.86
CA CYS A 47 -9.54 -7.38 9.92
C CYS A 47 -10.37 -7.46 11.20
N CYS A 48 -11.04 -6.38 11.59
CA CYS A 48 -11.94 -6.35 12.75
C CYS A 48 -13.12 -7.32 12.58
N ALA A 49 -13.74 -7.36 11.39
CA ALA A 49 -14.82 -8.29 11.09
C ALA A 49 -14.36 -9.75 11.10
N GLY A 50 -13.17 -10.04 10.56
CA GLY A 50 -12.54 -11.35 10.62
C GLY A 50 -12.28 -11.79 12.07
N LEU A 51 -11.63 -10.94 12.86
CA LEU A 51 -11.35 -11.22 14.27
C LEU A 51 -12.63 -11.42 15.09
N SER A 52 -13.65 -10.60 14.85
CA SER A 52 -14.96 -10.72 15.48
C SER A 52 -15.63 -12.05 15.13
N THR A 53 -15.62 -12.43 13.86
CA THR A 53 -16.18 -13.70 13.38
C THR A 53 -15.44 -14.90 13.98
N LEU A 54 -14.10 -14.86 14.01
CA LEU A 54 -13.26 -15.90 14.63
C LEU A 54 -13.61 -16.08 16.11
N THR A 55 -13.69 -14.97 16.84
CA THR A 55 -13.97 -14.94 18.29
C THR A 55 -15.37 -15.47 18.60
N THR A 56 -16.40 -14.98 17.90
CA THR A 56 -17.79 -15.41 18.09
C THR A 56 -17.95 -16.91 17.84
N ASN A 57 -17.29 -17.45 16.81
CA ASN A 57 -17.33 -18.87 16.47
C ASN A 57 -16.41 -19.74 17.33
N LYS A 58 -15.70 -19.17 18.31
CA LYS A 58 -14.76 -19.89 19.20
C LYS A 58 -13.71 -20.69 18.42
N LYS A 59 -13.22 -20.11 17.32
CA LYS A 59 -12.11 -20.64 16.53
C LYS A 59 -10.83 -19.90 16.89
N SER A 60 -9.69 -20.42 16.45
CA SER A 60 -8.38 -19.83 16.68
C SER A 60 -7.54 -19.86 15.41
N LEU A 61 -6.86 -18.75 15.16
CA LEU A 61 -5.84 -18.59 14.13
C LEU A 61 -4.71 -17.75 14.73
N SER A 62 -3.48 -17.97 14.27
CA SER A 62 -2.38 -17.04 14.52
C SER A 62 -2.65 -15.69 13.87
N LYS A 63 -1.97 -14.64 14.34
CA LYS A 63 -2.02 -13.31 13.73
C LYS A 63 -1.58 -13.33 12.25
N VAL A 64 -0.62 -14.20 11.91
CA VAL A 64 -0.13 -14.40 10.54
C VAL A 64 -1.23 -14.98 9.67
N GLU A 65 -1.88 -16.07 10.10
CA GLU A 65 -2.99 -16.67 9.35
C GLU A 65 -4.17 -15.72 9.19
N LEU A 66 -4.51 -14.95 10.23
CA LEU A 66 -5.54 -13.91 10.15
C LEU A 66 -5.20 -12.84 9.10
N ALA A 67 -3.97 -12.34 9.10
CA ALA A 67 -3.51 -11.39 8.10
C ALA A 67 -3.59 -11.95 6.67
N GLU A 68 -3.17 -13.20 6.46
CA GLU A 68 -3.23 -13.85 5.15
C GLU A 68 -4.67 -14.11 4.69
N VAL A 69 -5.56 -14.53 5.58
CA VAL A 69 -6.99 -14.73 5.29
C VAL A 69 -7.64 -13.40 4.94
N CYS A 70 -7.44 -12.36 5.76
CA CYS A 70 -8.01 -11.04 5.53
C CYS A 70 -7.48 -10.40 4.24
N ALA A 71 -6.20 -10.58 3.91
CA ALA A 71 -5.61 -10.08 2.67
C ALA A 71 -6.25 -10.72 1.42
N LYS A 72 -6.60 -12.01 1.50
CA LYS A 72 -7.30 -12.71 0.42
C LYS A 72 -8.76 -12.29 0.33
N CYS A 73 -9.48 -12.25 1.45
CA CYS A 73 -10.92 -12.01 1.43
C CYS A 73 -11.30 -10.55 1.18
N GLU A 74 -10.44 -9.57 1.49
CA GLU A 74 -10.70 -8.18 1.10
C GLU A 74 -10.85 -8.03 -0.42
N ARG A 75 -10.22 -8.90 -1.22
CA ARG A 75 -10.37 -8.91 -2.67
C ARG A 75 -11.78 -9.25 -3.15
N TYR A 76 -12.64 -9.83 -2.31
CA TYR A 76 -14.05 -10.01 -2.65
C TYR A 76 -14.79 -8.69 -2.90
N ILE A 77 -14.24 -7.56 -2.43
CA ILE A 77 -14.78 -6.23 -2.76
C ILE A 77 -14.47 -5.79 -4.21
N GLY A 78 -13.58 -6.51 -4.91
CA GLY A 78 -13.16 -6.22 -6.28
C GLY A 78 -11.77 -5.58 -6.42
N THR A 79 -11.09 -5.26 -5.31
CA THR A 79 -9.72 -4.73 -5.34
C THR A 79 -8.68 -5.84 -5.37
N GLU A 80 -7.71 -5.77 -6.28
CA GLU A 80 -6.61 -6.75 -6.39
C GLU A 80 -5.42 -6.39 -5.50
N GLY A 81 -5.71 -6.02 -4.25
CA GLY A 81 -4.75 -5.52 -3.27
C GLY A 81 -3.67 -6.51 -2.85
N GLY A 82 -2.58 -5.96 -2.27
CA GLY A 82 -1.56 -6.72 -1.55
C GLY A 82 -2.01 -7.15 -0.16
N GLY A 83 -1.04 -7.49 0.70
CA GLY A 83 -1.29 -7.92 2.08
C GLY A 83 -0.74 -6.99 3.16
N MET A 84 -0.16 -5.84 2.80
CA MET A 84 0.52 -4.94 3.74
C MET A 84 -0.41 -4.46 4.85
N ASP A 85 -1.57 -3.94 4.47
CA ASP A 85 -2.53 -3.27 5.35
C ASP A 85 -3.10 -4.24 6.41
N GLN A 86 -3.46 -5.44 6.00
CA GLN A 86 -3.98 -6.49 6.88
C GLN A 86 -2.87 -7.04 7.76
N SER A 87 -1.67 -7.23 7.20
CA SER A 87 -0.49 -7.70 7.95
C SER A 87 -0.12 -6.72 9.06
N ILE A 88 0.01 -5.42 8.78
CA ILE A 88 0.34 -4.45 9.82
C ILE A 88 -0.80 -4.32 10.84
N SER A 89 -2.07 -4.43 10.42
CA SER A 89 -3.22 -4.39 11.32
C SER A 89 -3.16 -5.49 12.39
N PHE A 90 -2.72 -6.71 12.06
CA PHE A 90 -2.57 -7.79 13.06
C PHE A 90 -1.20 -7.84 13.74
N LEU A 91 -0.12 -7.55 13.02
CA LEU A 91 1.27 -7.80 13.44
C LEU A 91 1.97 -6.56 14.02
N ALA A 92 1.33 -5.39 14.04
CA ALA A 92 1.89 -4.20 14.67
C ALA A 92 2.08 -4.39 16.18
N GLU A 93 3.12 -3.73 16.70
CA GLU A 93 3.46 -3.68 18.11
C GLU A 93 3.84 -2.25 18.46
N GLU A 94 3.38 -1.78 19.63
CA GLU A 94 3.61 -0.41 20.04
C GLU A 94 5.11 -0.10 20.15
N GLY A 95 5.51 1.07 19.64
CA GLY A 95 6.88 1.57 19.73
C GLY A 95 7.82 1.12 18.61
N THR A 96 7.41 0.22 17.72
CA THR A 96 8.24 -0.21 16.58
C THR A 96 7.48 -0.23 15.25
N ALA A 97 8.13 0.21 14.17
CA ALA A 97 7.66 -0.06 12.82
C ALA A 97 7.99 -1.51 12.44
N LYS A 98 7.44 -2.02 11.34
CA LYS A 98 7.72 -3.39 10.87
C LYS A 98 8.14 -3.38 9.41
N LEU A 99 9.22 -4.10 9.09
CA LEU A 99 9.45 -4.59 7.74
C LEU A 99 8.55 -5.82 7.55
N ILE A 100 7.58 -5.72 6.64
CA ILE A 100 6.69 -6.83 6.30
C ILE A 100 7.18 -7.49 5.02
N GLU A 101 7.44 -8.78 5.10
CA GLU A 101 7.88 -9.61 3.99
C GLU A 101 6.77 -10.59 3.61
N PHE A 102 6.74 -11.02 2.36
CA PHE A 102 5.70 -11.91 1.83
C PHE A 102 6.29 -13.15 1.19
N SER A 103 5.57 -14.27 1.28
CA SER A 103 5.95 -15.59 0.76
C SER A 103 7.28 -16.13 1.34
N PRO A 104 7.36 -16.43 2.66
CA PRO A 104 6.27 -16.43 3.66
C PRO A 104 6.02 -15.06 4.30
N LEU A 105 4.86 -14.88 4.93
CA LEU A 105 4.54 -13.65 5.68
C LEU A 105 5.40 -13.56 6.95
N ARG A 106 6.19 -12.48 7.07
CA ARG A 106 7.00 -12.17 8.25
C ARG A 106 6.90 -10.68 8.58
N ALA A 107 7.04 -10.33 9.86
CA ALA A 107 7.14 -8.96 10.32
C ALA A 107 8.36 -8.83 11.23
N THR A 108 9.30 -7.97 10.84
CA THR A 108 10.55 -7.72 11.58
C THR A 108 10.58 -6.30 12.09
N ASP A 109 10.97 -6.09 13.34
CA ASP A 109 11.04 -4.79 13.98
C ASP A 109 11.98 -3.82 13.26
N ILE A 110 11.54 -2.58 13.14
CA ILE A 110 12.32 -1.45 12.64
C ILE A 110 12.24 -0.35 13.67
N LYS A 111 13.39 -0.04 14.27
CA LYS A 111 13.54 1.10 15.16
C LYS A 111 13.66 2.35 14.29
N LEU A 112 12.67 3.22 14.38
CA LEU A 112 12.69 4.52 13.71
C LEU A 112 13.73 5.43 14.39
N PRO A 113 14.37 6.34 13.64
CA PRO A 113 15.41 7.21 14.19
C PRO A 113 14.85 8.10 15.31
N HIS A 114 15.67 8.36 16.33
CA HIS A 114 15.38 9.40 17.31
C HIS A 114 15.50 10.79 16.67
N GLY A 115 14.82 11.78 17.25
CA GLY A 115 14.93 13.18 16.81
C GLY A 115 14.02 13.59 15.65
N ALA A 116 13.22 12.66 15.12
CA ALA A 116 12.16 12.98 14.18
C ALA A 116 10.82 12.35 14.58
N VAL A 117 9.72 12.97 14.15
CA VAL A 117 8.34 12.52 14.34
C VAL A 117 7.70 12.35 12.96
N PHE A 118 6.89 11.31 12.80
CA PHE A 118 6.08 11.17 11.60
C PHE A 118 4.76 11.93 11.77
N VAL A 119 4.43 12.75 10.79
CA VAL A 119 3.20 13.54 10.76
C VAL A 119 2.38 13.14 9.54
N ILE A 120 1.11 12.86 9.76
CA ILE A 120 0.13 12.56 8.70
C ILE A 120 -0.61 13.84 8.34
N ALA A 121 -0.67 14.15 7.05
CA ALA A 121 -1.47 15.25 6.52
C ALA A 121 -2.37 14.75 5.39
N ASN A 122 -3.68 14.83 5.56
CA ASN A 122 -4.69 14.44 4.58
C ASN A 122 -4.87 15.54 3.54
N SER A 123 -4.78 15.21 2.26
CA SER A 123 -5.06 16.14 1.16
C SER A 123 -6.53 16.56 1.10
N CYS A 124 -7.40 15.82 1.80
CA CYS A 124 -8.86 15.91 1.76
C CYS A 124 -9.47 15.50 0.41
N VAL A 125 -8.69 14.91 -0.50
CA VAL A 125 -9.19 14.26 -1.71
C VAL A 125 -9.48 12.81 -1.38
N GLU A 126 -10.75 12.40 -1.43
CA GLU A 126 -11.12 11.01 -1.19
C GLU A 126 -10.86 10.15 -2.42
N MET A 127 -10.22 9.00 -2.23
CA MET A 127 -10.04 8.00 -3.27
C MET A 127 -10.56 6.64 -2.81
N ASN A 128 -11.72 6.25 -3.33
CA ASN A 128 -12.28 4.93 -3.12
C ASN A 128 -11.71 3.93 -4.15
N LYS A 129 -10.80 3.08 -3.68
CA LYS A 129 -10.07 2.10 -4.50
C LYS A 129 -10.98 1.05 -5.10
N ALA A 130 -12.03 0.62 -4.37
CA ALA A 130 -12.96 -0.39 -4.85
C ALA A 130 -13.94 0.16 -5.90
N ALA A 131 -14.13 1.49 -5.93
CA ALA A 131 -15.04 2.14 -6.87
C ALA A 131 -14.35 2.62 -8.15
N THR A 132 -13.02 2.52 -8.25
CA THR A 132 -12.23 3.02 -9.39
C THR A 132 -11.33 1.94 -9.96
N SER A 133 -10.98 2.05 -11.24
CA SER A 133 -10.11 1.07 -11.92
C SER A 133 -8.62 1.33 -11.70
N HIS A 134 -8.22 2.55 -11.32
CA HIS A 134 -6.81 2.98 -11.26
C HIS A 134 -5.89 2.01 -10.52
N PHE A 135 -6.34 1.51 -9.37
CA PHE A 135 -5.55 0.57 -8.56
C PHE A 135 -5.32 -0.76 -9.29
N ASN A 136 -6.38 -1.40 -9.81
CA ASN A 136 -6.26 -2.69 -10.48
C ASN A 136 -5.51 -2.58 -11.82
N ILE A 137 -5.61 -1.44 -12.51
CA ILE A 137 -4.82 -1.19 -13.73
C ILE A 137 -3.32 -1.29 -13.42
N ARG A 138 -2.85 -0.70 -12.31
CA ARG A 138 -1.44 -0.81 -11.90
C ARG A 138 -1.02 -2.24 -11.58
N VAL A 139 -1.92 -3.02 -10.95
CA VAL A 139 -1.68 -4.44 -10.67
C VAL A 139 -1.53 -5.22 -11.98
N VAL A 140 -2.40 -4.96 -12.96
CA VAL A 140 -2.36 -5.58 -14.28
C VAL A 140 -1.08 -5.17 -15.04
N GLU A 141 -0.70 -3.90 -15.04
CA GLU A 141 0.55 -3.44 -15.66
C GLU A 141 1.77 -4.15 -15.06
N CYS A 142 1.85 -4.31 -13.74
CA CYS A 142 2.95 -5.04 -13.09
C CYS A 142 2.94 -6.54 -13.43
N ARG A 143 1.76 -7.14 -13.52
CA ARG A 143 1.59 -8.56 -13.89
C ARG A 143 2.03 -8.80 -15.33
N LEU A 144 1.64 -7.92 -16.26
CA LEU A 144 2.06 -7.96 -17.66
C LEU A 144 3.57 -7.76 -17.80
N ALA A 145 4.15 -6.78 -17.11
CA ALA A 145 5.59 -6.56 -17.08
C ALA A 145 6.32 -7.82 -16.60
N THR A 146 5.82 -8.48 -15.54
CA THR A 146 6.38 -9.75 -15.05
C THR A 146 6.37 -10.83 -16.14
N LYS A 147 5.26 -10.96 -16.88
CA LYS A 147 5.11 -11.99 -17.91
C LYS A 147 6.04 -11.76 -19.09
N ILE A 148 6.16 -10.52 -19.58
CA ILE A 148 7.08 -10.19 -20.68
C ILE A 148 8.54 -10.41 -20.25
N LEU A 149 8.92 -9.93 -19.06
CA LEU A 149 10.26 -10.14 -18.52
C LEU A 149 10.61 -11.63 -18.39
N ALA A 150 9.68 -12.42 -17.84
CA ALA A 150 9.86 -13.86 -17.69
C ALA A 150 9.99 -14.56 -19.04
N LYS A 151 9.16 -14.21 -20.03
CA LYS A 151 9.24 -14.80 -21.37
C LYS A 151 10.56 -14.46 -22.06
N SER A 152 11.02 -13.21 -21.96
CA SER A 152 12.28 -12.75 -22.55
C SER A 152 13.50 -13.49 -21.98
N LYS A 153 13.50 -13.82 -20.68
CA LYS A 153 14.56 -14.63 -20.06
C LYS A 153 14.30 -16.16 -20.12
N GLY A 154 13.35 -16.63 -20.93
CA GLY A 154 13.08 -18.06 -21.14
C GLY A 154 12.47 -18.79 -19.94
N LEU A 155 11.87 -18.07 -18.99
CA LEU A 155 11.19 -18.65 -17.83
C LEU A 155 9.73 -18.97 -18.12
N ASP A 156 9.12 -19.82 -17.29
CA ASP A 156 7.68 -20.10 -17.32
C ASP A 156 6.86 -18.88 -16.87
N TRP A 157 6.61 -17.99 -17.83
CA TRP A 157 5.88 -16.75 -17.63
C TRP A 157 4.40 -16.97 -17.32
N LYS A 158 3.83 -18.13 -17.65
CA LYS A 158 2.39 -18.39 -17.42
C LYS A 158 2.09 -18.43 -15.92
N ASN A 159 2.96 -19.08 -15.16
CA ASN A 159 2.82 -19.23 -13.71
C ASN A 159 3.44 -18.08 -12.90
N LEU A 160 4.24 -17.20 -13.52
CA LEU A 160 4.79 -16.01 -12.87
C LEU A 160 3.82 -14.83 -12.94
N MET A 161 3.54 -14.27 -11.76
CA MET A 161 2.51 -13.24 -11.58
C MET A 161 3.01 -11.93 -10.96
N LYS A 162 4.15 -11.96 -10.25
CA LYS A 162 4.70 -10.79 -9.55
C LYS A 162 6.16 -10.55 -9.92
N LEU A 163 6.53 -9.27 -10.01
CA LEU A 163 7.90 -8.82 -10.30
C LEU A 163 8.91 -9.37 -9.27
N GLY A 164 8.56 -9.37 -7.99
CA GLY A 164 9.42 -9.95 -6.95
C GLY A 164 9.64 -11.47 -7.08
N ASP A 165 8.64 -12.21 -7.57
CA ASP A 165 8.81 -13.65 -7.85
C ASP A 165 9.75 -13.88 -9.03
N PHE A 166 9.64 -13.04 -10.08
CA PHE A 166 10.56 -13.08 -11.22
C PHE A 166 12.01 -12.77 -10.81
N GLN A 167 12.25 -11.70 -10.04
CA GLN A 167 13.58 -11.36 -9.51
C GLN A 167 14.18 -12.51 -8.72
N ARG A 168 13.42 -13.13 -7.81
CA ARG A 168 13.87 -14.32 -7.06
C ARG A 168 14.18 -15.51 -7.94
N ARG A 169 13.38 -15.77 -8.99
CA ARG A 169 13.63 -16.86 -9.94
C ARG A 169 14.90 -16.64 -10.77
N LEU A 170 15.17 -15.38 -11.13
CA LEU A 170 16.38 -15.01 -11.87
C LEU A 170 17.63 -15.06 -10.97
N GLY A 171 17.47 -14.91 -9.65
CA GLY A 171 18.56 -15.01 -8.68
C GLY A 171 19.46 -13.78 -8.61
N VAL A 172 18.95 -12.63 -9.05
CA VAL A 172 19.67 -11.34 -9.09
C VAL A 172 19.18 -10.40 -7.99
N THR A 173 19.95 -9.36 -7.70
CA THR A 173 19.58 -8.28 -6.77
C THR A 173 18.52 -7.35 -7.34
N VAL A 174 17.91 -6.52 -6.49
CA VAL A 174 16.88 -5.55 -6.90
C VAL A 174 17.51 -4.42 -7.73
N GLU A 175 18.76 -4.08 -7.45
CA GLU A 175 19.54 -3.09 -8.18
C GLU A 175 19.83 -3.57 -9.61
N GLU A 176 20.24 -4.82 -9.78
CA GLU A 176 20.46 -5.44 -11.09
C GLU A 176 19.17 -5.51 -11.92
N MET A 177 18.02 -5.69 -11.26
CA MET A 177 16.71 -5.69 -11.94
C MET A 177 16.40 -4.38 -12.67
N LEU A 178 16.97 -3.25 -12.25
CA LEU A 178 16.79 -1.98 -12.95
C LEU A 178 17.41 -2.00 -14.35
N ASN A 179 18.55 -2.69 -14.51
CA ASN A 179 19.20 -2.87 -15.81
C ASN A 179 18.44 -3.88 -16.67
N VAL A 180 17.95 -4.97 -16.06
CA VAL A 180 17.12 -5.97 -16.76
C VAL A 180 15.84 -5.34 -17.33
N VAL A 181 15.23 -4.41 -16.59
CA VAL A 181 14.06 -3.67 -17.08
C VAL A 181 14.42 -2.76 -18.26
N GLU A 182 15.56 -2.06 -18.21
CA GLU A 182 16.02 -1.21 -19.33
C GLU A 182 16.38 -2.00 -20.59
N GLU A 183 16.94 -3.19 -20.42
CA GLU A 183 17.31 -4.08 -21.53
C GLU A 183 16.07 -4.63 -22.26
N ILE A 184 15.00 -4.96 -21.52
CA ILE A 184 13.89 -5.77 -22.03
C ILE A 184 12.63 -4.95 -22.32
N LEU A 185 12.27 -4.00 -21.46
CA LEU A 185 11.03 -3.25 -21.60
C LEU A 185 11.32 -1.89 -22.24
N HIS A 186 10.67 -1.59 -23.36
CA HIS A 186 10.79 -0.25 -23.95
C HIS A 186 9.92 0.77 -23.18
N PRO A 187 10.27 2.06 -23.21
CA PRO A 187 9.58 3.08 -22.42
C PRO A 187 8.17 3.43 -22.93
N GLU A 188 7.86 3.22 -24.21
CA GLU A 188 6.54 3.56 -24.73
C GLU A 188 5.43 2.64 -24.17
N PRO A 189 4.18 3.10 -24.06
CA PRO A 189 3.07 2.26 -23.64
C PRO A 189 2.85 1.10 -24.62
N TYR A 190 2.75 -0.12 -24.08
CA TYR A 190 2.48 -1.33 -24.85
C TYR A 190 1.00 -1.40 -25.24
N THR A 191 0.69 -1.78 -26.47
CA THR A 191 -0.69 -2.08 -26.88
C THR A 191 -1.08 -3.52 -26.53
N ARG A 192 -2.37 -3.85 -26.64
CA ARG A 192 -2.84 -5.23 -26.44
C ARG A 192 -2.28 -6.17 -27.50
N GLU A 193 -2.24 -5.71 -28.74
CA GLU A 193 -1.76 -6.47 -29.89
C GLU A 193 -0.29 -6.83 -29.71
N GLU A 194 0.51 -5.85 -29.29
CA GLU A 194 1.92 -6.04 -28.99
C GLU A 194 2.14 -7.04 -27.84
N ILE A 195 1.36 -6.92 -26.76
CA ILE A 195 1.42 -7.87 -25.64
C ILE A 195 1.06 -9.28 -26.11
N CYS A 196 0.01 -9.42 -26.91
CA CYS A 196 -0.44 -10.69 -27.47
C CYS A 196 0.62 -11.31 -28.38
N GLU A 197 1.23 -10.53 -29.27
CA GLU A 197 2.33 -10.98 -30.12
C GLU A 197 3.53 -11.42 -29.28
N THR A 198 3.94 -10.56 -28.33
CA THR A 198 5.07 -10.83 -27.44
C THR A 198 4.86 -12.10 -26.63
N LEU A 199 3.66 -12.32 -26.08
CA LEU A 199 3.34 -13.48 -25.25
C LEU A 199 2.88 -14.71 -26.04
N GLY A 200 2.54 -14.57 -27.33
CA GLY A 200 1.97 -15.64 -28.14
C GLY A 200 0.57 -16.03 -27.65
N LEU A 201 -0.25 -15.04 -27.36
CA LEU A 201 -1.63 -15.17 -26.85
C LEU A 201 -2.63 -14.59 -27.85
N SER A 202 -3.86 -15.12 -27.85
CA SER A 202 -4.98 -14.40 -28.47
C SER A 202 -5.42 -13.21 -27.60
N LEU A 203 -6.15 -12.25 -28.19
CA LEU A 203 -6.78 -11.17 -27.42
C LEU A 203 -7.79 -11.71 -26.41
N GLU A 204 -8.50 -12.80 -26.75
CA GLU A 204 -9.44 -13.47 -25.86
C GLU A 204 -8.74 -14.06 -24.63
N ASP A 205 -7.58 -14.72 -24.84
CA ASP A 205 -6.78 -15.26 -23.74
C ASP A 205 -6.24 -14.14 -22.84
N LEU A 206 -5.77 -13.03 -23.41
CA LEU A 206 -5.30 -11.87 -22.66
C LEU A 206 -6.40 -11.33 -21.74
N CYS A 207 -7.59 -11.10 -22.30
CA CYS A 207 -8.75 -10.57 -21.57
C CYS A 207 -9.25 -11.52 -20.49
N SER A 208 -9.33 -12.82 -20.78
CA SER A 208 -9.92 -13.80 -19.85
C SER A 208 -8.97 -14.28 -18.76
N THR A 209 -7.65 -14.28 -18.98
CA THR A 209 -6.69 -14.88 -18.05
C THR A 209 -5.78 -13.89 -17.31
N ILE A 210 -5.54 -12.71 -17.88
CA ILE A 210 -4.57 -11.75 -17.31
C ILE A 210 -5.24 -10.48 -16.83
N LEU A 211 -6.12 -9.88 -17.64
CA LEU A 211 -6.80 -8.63 -17.30
C LEU A 211 -7.84 -8.86 -16.20
N SER A 212 -7.92 -7.93 -15.24
CA SER A 212 -9.04 -7.89 -14.30
C SER A 212 -10.29 -7.34 -14.98
N GLN A 213 -11.48 -7.64 -14.45
CA GLN A 213 -12.75 -7.17 -15.02
C GLN A 213 -12.81 -5.64 -15.20
N ASN A 214 -12.21 -4.88 -14.30
CA ASN A 214 -12.15 -3.42 -14.36
C ASN A 214 -10.96 -2.85 -15.14
N ALA A 215 -10.16 -3.69 -15.79
CA ALA A 215 -9.10 -3.31 -16.71
C ALA A 215 -9.41 -3.70 -18.17
N GLN A 216 -10.60 -4.24 -18.44
CA GLN A 216 -11.01 -4.75 -19.75
C GLN A 216 -11.15 -3.68 -20.83
N ASP A 217 -11.19 -2.40 -20.47
CA ASP A 217 -11.27 -1.27 -21.42
C ASP A 217 -9.92 -0.56 -21.65
N VAL A 218 -8.86 -0.99 -20.96
CA VAL A 218 -7.54 -0.36 -21.06
C VAL A 218 -6.85 -0.75 -22.37
N SER A 219 -6.58 0.22 -23.23
CA SER A 219 -5.95 -0.03 -24.53
C SER A 219 -4.42 -0.08 -24.50
N THR A 220 -3.79 0.60 -23.54
CA THR A 220 -2.32 0.69 -23.43
C THR A 220 -1.80 0.52 -22.01
N PHE A 221 -0.57 0.00 -21.87
CA PHE A 221 0.02 -0.40 -20.59
C PHE A 221 1.45 0.11 -20.44
N LYS A 222 1.76 0.82 -19.35
CA LYS A 222 3.08 1.42 -19.09
C LYS A 222 4.01 0.49 -18.31
N LEU A 223 4.37 -0.63 -18.95
CA LEU A 223 5.07 -1.74 -18.31
C LEU A 223 6.45 -1.33 -17.74
N TYR A 224 7.24 -0.60 -18.55
CA TYR A 224 8.56 -0.11 -18.15
C TYR A 224 8.50 0.74 -16.89
N GLN A 225 7.62 1.74 -16.86
CA GLN A 225 7.55 2.68 -15.73
C GLN A 225 7.10 1.97 -14.46
N ARG A 226 6.16 1.01 -14.56
CA ARG A 226 5.66 0.28 -13.39
C ARG A 226 6.73 -0.64 -12.83
N ALA A 227 7.45 -1.36 -13.69
CA ALA A 227 8.55 -2.22 -13.27
C ALA A 227 9.69 -1.40 -12.63
N LYS A 228 10.11 -0.29 -13.25
CA LYS A 228 11.10 0.64 -12.68
C LYS A 228 10.69 1.17 -11.32
N HIS A 229 9.43 1.59 -11.17
CA HIS A 229 8.91 2.02 -9.87
C HIS A 229 9.04 0.91 -8.83
N VAL A 230 8.50 -0.28 -9.12
CA VAL A 230 8.45 -1.39 -8.16
C VAL A 230 9.83 -1.82 -7.68
N TYR A 231 10.79 -2.02 -8.59
CA TYR A 231 12.14 -2.42 -8.19
C TYR A 231 12.87 -1.29 -7.45
N SER A 232 12.80 -0.05 -7.95
CA SER A 232 13.45 1.06 -7.23
C SER A 232 12.83 1.33 -5.86
N GLU A 233 11.52 1.15 -5.68
CA GLU A 233 10.84 1.28 -4.39
C GLU A 233 11.24 0.15 -3.43
N ALA A 234 11.35 -1.09 -3.92
CA ALA A 234 11.86 -2.20 -3.12
C ALA A 234 13.29 -1.95 -2.64
N ALA A 235 14.17 -1.43 -3.50
CA ALA A 235 15.53 -1.03 -3.11
C ALA A 235 15.51 0.08 -2.05
N ARG A 236 14.63 1.08 -2.19
CA ARG A 236 14.46 2.14 -1.17
C ARG A 236 14.01 1.59 0.19
N VAL A 237 13.15 0.58 0.22
CA VAL A 237 12.75 -0.08 1.48
C VAL A 237 13.94 -0.75 2.16
N LEU A 238 14.77 -1.48 1.41
CA LEU A 238 15.96 -2.13 1.96
C LEU A 238 16.99 -1.10 2.44
N ALA A 239 17.18 -0.02 1.69
CA ALA A 239 18.04 1.09 2.08
C ALA A 239 17.52 1.81 3.35
N PHE A 240 16.21 2.04 3.45
CA PHE A 240 15.59 2.66 4.62
C PHE A 240 15.82 1.79 5.87
N LYS A 241 15.58 0.47 5.75
CA LYS A 241 15.88 -0.48 6.83
C LYS A 241 17.35 -0.43 7.23
N LYS A 242 18.26 -0.48 6.25
CA LYS A 242 19.71 -0.44 6.51
C LYS A 242 20.10 0.81 7.29
N VAL A 243 19.60 1.98 6.91
CA VAL A 243 19.87 3.23 7.63
C VAL A 243 19.28 3.21 9.05
N CYS A 244 18.10 2.62 9.25
CA CYS A 244 17.54 2.40 10.59
C CYS A 244 18.39 1.46 11.45
N ASP A 245 18.93 0.38 10.88
CA ASP A 245 19.76 -0.59 11.58
C ASP A 245 21.13 -0.01 11.96
N GLU A 246 21.77 0.71 11.03
CA GLU A 246 23.11 1.29 11.21
C GLU A 246 23.08 2.58 12.04
N ALA A 247 21.96 3.31 12.04
CA ALA A 247 21.74 4.57 12.75
C ALA A 247 22.91 5.58 12.62
N PRO A 248 23.37 5.93 11.40
CA PRO A 248 24.43 6.91 11.22
C PRO A 248 24.01 8.29 11.73
N ALA A 249 24.99 9.17 12.01
CA ALA A 249 24.73 10.50 12.56
C ALA A 249 23.76 11.36 11.69
N ASN A 250 23.74 11.14 10.37
CA ASN A 250 22.85 11.80 9.43
C ASN A 250 21.64 10.94 9.01
N ALA A 251 21.25 9.92 9.81
CA ALA A 251 20.17 8.99 9.49
C ALA A 251 18.87 9.67 9.08
N VAL A 252 18.43 10.70 9.81
CA VAL A 252 17.18 11.43 9.52
C VAL A 252 17.21 12.06 8.12
N HIS A 253 18.36 12.60 7.68
CA HIS A 253 18.48 13.16 6.34
C HIS A 253 18.43 12.07 5.27
N LEU A 254 19.20 10.99 5.44
CA LEU A 254 19.21 9.86 4.50
C LEU A 254 17.82 9.23 4.32
N LEU A 255 17.10 9.04 5.42
CA LEU A 255 15.74 8.51 5.40
C LEU A 255 14.76 9.48 4.73
N GLY A 256 14.93 10.79 4.93
CA GLY A 256 14.12 11.82 4.29
C GLY A 256 14.32 11.86 2.78
N ASP A 257 15.56 11.74 2.31
CA ASP A 257 15.90 11.64 0.90
C ASP A 257 15.24 10.42 0.25
N LEU A 258 15.27 9.25 0.92
CA LEU A 258 14.58 8.05 0.45
C LEU A 258 13.06 8.25 0.35
N MET A 259 12.44 8.94 1.32
CA MET A 259 11.01 9.29 1.25
C MET A 259 10.69 10.21 0.08
N ASN A 260 11.51 11.24 -0.15
CA ASN A 260 11.33 12.19 -1.25
C ASN A 260 11.47 11.50 -2.61
N GLN A 261 12.48 10.64 -2.76
CA GLN A 261 12.67 9.81 -3.96
C GLN A 261 11.49 8.86 -4.21
N SER A 262 10.94 8.27 -3.15
CA SER A 262 9.72 7.45 -3.24
C SER A 262 8.55 8.29 -3.76
N HIS A 263 8.33 9.51 -3.24
CA HIS A 263 7.25 10.38 -3.72
C HIS A 263 7.40 10.70 -5.21
N VAL A 264 8.58 11.12 -5.65
CA VAL A 264 8.89 11.41 -7.06
C VAL A 264 8.61 10.18 -7.93
N SER A 265 9.03 8.99 -7.49
CA SER A 265 8.75 7.76 -8.22
C SER A 265 7.25 7.43 -8.27
N CYS A 266 6.51 7.62 -7.18
CA CYS A 266 5.05 7.44 -7.17
C CYS A 266 4.34 8.44 -8.11
N ARG A 267 4.79 9.69 -8.16
CA ARG A 267 4.21 10.74 -9.01
C ARG A 267 4.52 10.51 -10.49
N ASP A 268 5.79 10.28 -10.82
CA ASP A 268 6.26 10.34 -12.20
C ASP A 268 6.26 8.96 -12.87
N MET A 269 6.71 7.92 -12.16
CA MET A 269 6.84 6.56 -12.69
C MET A 269 5.58 5.73 -12.46
N TYR A 270 5.07 5.70 -11.23
CA TYR A 270 3.85 4.95 -10.93
C TYR A 270 2.58 5.74 -11.25
N GLN A 271 2.66 7.06 -11.39
CA GLN A 271 1.52 7.92 -11.70
C GLN A 271 0.32 7.65 -10.78
N CYS A 272 0.59 7.64 -9.47
CA CYS A 272 -0.41 7.49 -8.41
C CYS A 272 -0.46 8.69 -7.44
N SER A 273 0.12 9.84 -7.80
CA SER A 273 -0.11 11.09 -7.05
C SER A 273 -1.34 11.85 -7.60
N CYS A 274 -1.58 13.05 -7.07
CA CYS A 274 -2.50 14.05 -7.61
C CYS A 274 -1.99 15.45 -7.25
N SER A 275 -2.57 16.50 -7.88
CA SER A 275 -2.19 17.90 -7.65
C SER A 275 -2.16 18.30 -6.18
N GLU A 276 -3.14 17.85 -5.40
CA GLU A 276 -3.32 18.16 -3.99
C GLU A 276 -2.28 17.45 -3.12
N LEU A 277 -1.93 16.21 -3.46
CA LEU A 277 -0.83 15.50 -2.79
C LEU A 277 0.50 16.16 -3.09
N ASP A 278 0.77 16.52 -4.35
CA ASP A 278 2.03 17.17 -4.75
C ASP A 278 2.18 18.53 -4.06
N GLN A 279 1.11 19.34 -4.06
CA GLN A 279 1.06 20.62 -3.34
C GLN A 279 1.31 20.43 -1.84
N LEU A 280 0.65 19.44 -1.21
CA LEU A 280 0.77 19.20 0.22
C LEU A 280 2.18 18.71 0.59
N VAL A 281 2.78 17.83 -0.23
CA VAL A 281 4.17 17.40 -0.05
C VAL A 281 5.13 18.59 -0.11
N ASP A 282 4.98 19.46 -1.11
CA ASP A 282 5.80 20.67 -1.24
C ASP A 282 5.66 21.61 -0.03
N ILE A 283 4.43 21.80 0.47
CA ILE A 283 4.17 22.62 1.67
C ILE A 283 4.81 21.99 2.90
N CYS A 284 4.70 20.67 3.08
CA CYS A 284 5.34 19.98 4.20
C CYS A 284 6.86 20.16 4.18
N LEU A 285 7.51 20.02 3.02
CA LEU A 285 8.95 20.22 2.88
C LEU A 285 9.35 21.67 3.18
N LYS A 286 8.62 22.65 2.64
CA LYS A 286 8.84 24.08 2.93
C LYS A 286 8.61 24.43 4.41
N SER A 287 7.76 23.67 5.10
CA SER A 287 7.42 23.87 6.51
C SER A 287 8.37 23.13 7.47
N GLY A 288 9.43 22.49 6.96
CA GLY A 288 10.49 21.89 7.79
C GLY A 288 10.52 20.36 7.86
N ALA A 289 9.69 19.65 7.08
CA ALA A 289 9.86 18.21 6.90
C ALA A 289 11.17 17.91 6.16
N ILE A 290 11.89 16.88 6.60
CA ILE A 290 13.11 16.38 5.93
C ILE A 290 12.74 15.45 4.77
N GLY A 291 11.66 14.68 4.94
CA GLY A 291 11.09 13.86 3.88
C GLY A 291 9.58 13.92 3.90
N SER A 292 8.95 13.96 2.74
CA SER A 292 7.49 13.91 2.61
C SER A 292 7.08 13.13 1.37
N ARG A 293 6.03 12.31 1.50
CA ARG A 293 5.47 11.51 0.41
C ARG A 293 4.00 11.21 0.63
N LEU A 294 3.28 10.90 -0.44
CA LEU A 294 1.97 10.25 -0.33
C LEU A 294 2.07 8.92 0.43
N THR A 295 0.98 8.47 1.06
CA THR A 295 0.90 7.15 1.70
C THR A 295 -0.38 6.41 1.30
N GLY A 296 -0.34 5.08 1.38
CA GLY A 296 -1.37 4.20 0.83
C GLY A 296 -1.38 4.20 -0.71
N ALA A 297 -2.57 4.01 -1.28
CA ALA A 297 -2.75 3.84 -2.73
C ALA A 297 -2.44 5.09 -3.57
N GLY A 298 -2.62 6.29 -3.00
CA GLY A 298 -2.53 7.55 -3.72
C GLY A 298 -3.82 7.95 -4.47
N TRP A 299 -3.65 8.78 -5.51
CA TRP A 299 -4.70 9.54 -6.23
C TRP A 299 -5.59 10.37 -5.31
N GLY A 300 -5.03 10.83 -4.19
CA GLY A 300 -5.72 11.43 -3.07
C GLY A 300 -5.29 10.81 -1.75
N GLY A 301 -5.97 11.19 -0.67
CA GLY A 301 -5.71 10.74 0.68
C GLY A 301 -4.53 11.43 1.34
N CYS A 302 -3.78 10.68 2.15
CA CYS A 302 -2.79 11.25 3.04
C CYS A 302 -1.38 11.28 2.48
N THR A 303 -0.60 12.19 3.05
CA THR A 303 0.85 12.22 3.03
C THR A 303 1.40 11.79 4.39
N VAL A 304 2.65 11.34 4.42
CA VAL A 304 3.44 11.08 5.61
C VAL A 304 4.73 11.88 5.51
N SER A 305 4.98 12.72 6.51
CA SER A 305 6.14 13.60 6.60
C SER A 305 7.00 13.22 7.79
N MET A 306 8.32 13.22 7.62
CA MET A 306 9.27 13.07 8.72
C MET A 306 9.79 14.45 9.11
N VAL A 307 9.47 14.88 10.33
CA VAL A 307 9.68 16.24 10.83
C VAL A 307 10.61 16.20 12.04
N PRO A 308 11.67 17.03 12.11
CA PRO A 308 12.51 17.14 13.30
C PRO A 308 11.67 17.53 14.52
N VAL A 309 11.95 16.93 15.68
CA VAL A 309 11.14 17.14 16.90
C VAL A 309 11.04 18.63 17.29
N ASP A 310 12.13 19.37 17.14
CA ASP A 310 12.23 20.81 17.43
C ASP A 310 11.43 21.69 16.47
N LYS A 311 11.12 21.20 15.27
CA LYS A 311 10.32 21.91 14.26
C LYS A 311 8.85 21.53 14.25
N LEU A 312 8.42 20.57 15.06
CA LEU A 312 7.06 20.01 14.98
C LEU A 312 5.96 21.07 15.11
N ASN A 313 6.06 21.97 16.09
CA ASN A 313 5.00 22.98 16.31
C ASN A 313 4.93 23.98 15.16
N GLU A 314 6.07 24.49 14.70
CA GLU A 314 6.16 25.40 13.55
C GLU A 314 5.63 24.73 12.28
N PHE A 315 6.03 23.47 12.04
CA PHE A 315 5.55 22.66 10.93
C PHE A 315 4.02 22.57 10.93
N LEU A 316 3.42 22.21 12.08
CA LEU A 316 1.97 22.06 12.18
C LEU A 316 1.25 23.38 11.89
N THR A 317 1.72 24.49 12.45
CA THR A 317 1.14 25.81 12.18
C THR A 317 1.26 26.21 10.71
N ASN A 318 2.43 26.06 10.11
CA ASN A 318 2.68 26.45 8.72
C ASN A 318 1.84 25.61 7.75
N VAL A 319 1.74 24.29 7.94
CA VAL A 319 0.92 23.42 7.09
C VAL A 319 -0.58 23.76 7.25
N GLN A 320 -1.03 24.07 8.46
CA GLN A 320 -2.40 24.56 8.69
C GLN A 320 -2.70 25.82 7.90
N ASP A 321 -1.81 26.81 7.98
CA ASP A 321 -2.01 28.10 7.35
C ASP A 321 -1.89 28.03 5.82
N MET A 322 -0.92 27.29 5.30
CA MET A 322 -0.61 27.24 3.86
C MET A 322 -1.48 26.28 3.06
N TYR A 323 -2.05 25.23 3.67
CA TYR A 323 -2.85 24.22 2.95
C TYR A 323 -4.31 24.13 3.40
N TYR A 324 -4.56 24.15 4.72
CA TYR A 324 -5.90 23.90 5.25
C TYR A 324 -6.74 25.17 5.34
N LYS A 325 -6.19 26.30 5.80
CA LYS A 325 -6.92 27.56 5.95
C LYS A 325 -7.19 28.29 4.64
N THR A 326 -6.50 27.92 3.56
CA THR A 326 -6.70 28.49 2.22
C THR A 326 -8.03 28.06 1.57
N ASP A 327 -8.72 27.08 2.16
CA ASP A 327 -9.94 26.48 1.62
C ASP A 327 -10.92 26.16 2.76
N SER A 328 -12.16 26.63 2.68
CA SER A 328 -13.15 26.47 3.75
C SER A 328 -13.54 25.00 4.00
N ARG A 329 -13.53 24.15 2.96
CA ARG A 329 -13.79 22.71 3.08
C ARG A 329 -12.65 22.00 3.80
N ARG A 330 -11.40 22.38 3.52
CA ARG A 330 -10.23 21.80 4.21
C ARG A 330 -10.14 22.28 5.66
N SER A 331 -10.45 23.54 5.91
CA SER A 331 -10.45 24.15 7.24
C SER A 331 -11.40 23.43 8.21
N SER A 332 -12.60 23.05 7.77
CA SER A 332 -13.55 22.30 8.61
C SER A 332 -13.07 20.89 8.99
N MET A 333 -12.15 20.30 8.23
CA MET A 333 -11.58 18.97 8.46
C MET A 333 -10.22 19.01 9.17
N GLN A 334 -9.69 20.19 9.49
CA GLN A 334 -8.29 20.37 9.92
C GLN A 334 -7.88 19.45 11.08
N LYS A 335 -8.69 19.39 12.15
CA LYS A 335 -8.35 18.63 13.37
C LYS A 335 -8.16 17.13 13.14
N GLN A 336 -8.86 16.57 12.16
CA GLN A 336 -8.79 15.15 11.78
C GLN A 336 -7.85 14.90 10.60
N SER A 337 -7.37 15.95 9.96
CA SER A 337 -6.57 15.87 8.74
C SER A 337 -5.07 16.07 8.97
N LEU A 338 -4.63 16.69 10.06
CA LEU A 338 -3.21 16.91 10.35
C LEU A 338 -2.85 16.51 11.77
N PHE A 339 -2.04 15.46 11.94
CA PHE A 339 -1.68 14.94 13.25
C PHE A 339 -0.34 14.20 13.26
N ALA A 340 0.40 14.34 14.36
CA ALA A 340 1.59 13.54 14.63
C ALA A 340 1.20 12.10 15.01
N THR A 341 2.06 11.13 14.70
CA THR A 341 1.81 9.72 14.99
C THR A 341 3.07 9.01 15.51
N LYS A 342 2.84 7.86 16.16
CA LYS A 342 3.86 6.92 16.62
C LYS A 342 3.42 5.48 16.29
N PRO A 343 4.33 4.51 16.20
CA PRO A 343 3.95 3.12 15.98
C PRO A 343 3.03 2.61 17.10
N GLY A 344 1.83 2.16 16.73
CA GLY A 344 0.80 1.66 17.66
C GLY A 344 0.70 0.14 17.69
N SER A 345 -0.18 -0.36 18.55
CA SER A 345 -0.48 -1.80 18.68
C SER A 345 -1.38 -2.32 17.55
N GLY A 346 -1.21 -3.59 17.21
CA GLY A 346 -2.12 -4.30 16.30
C GLY A 346 -3.47 -4.67 16.94
N ALA A 347 -4.27 -5.41 16.16
CA ALA A 347 -5.62 -5.82 16.50
C ALA A 347 -5.68 -6.64 17.80
N MET A 348 -6.73 -6.39 18.59
CA MET A 348 -6.94 -7.00 19.90
C MET A 348 -8.42 -7.28 20.16
N VAL A 349 -8.69 -8.25 21.03
CA VAL A 349 -10.03 -8.49 21.60
C VAL A 349 -10.05 -7.86 22.99
N ILE A 350 -11.02 -6.99 23.23
CA ILE A 350 -11.23 -6.35 24.54
C ILE A 350 -12.39 -7.08 25.21
N VAL A 351 -12.17 -7.53 26.44
CA VAL A 351 -13.19 -8.22 27.25
C VAL A 351 -13.44 -7.38 28.49
N GLU A 352 -14.68 -6.95 28.67
CA GLU A 352 -15.09 -6.27 29.91
C GLU A 352 -15.04 -7.27 31.06
N LYS A 353 -14.30 -6.93 32.13
CA LYS A 353 -14.33 -7.72 33.36
C LYS A 353 -15.68 -7.46 34.02
N LYS A 354 -16.46 -8.54 34.20
CA LYS A 354 -17.72 -8.53 34.95
C LYS A 354 -17.48 -8.34 36.44
#